data_AF-A0AAV2SS92-F1
#
_entry.id   AF-A0AAV2SS92-F1
#
_cell.length_a   1.000
_cell.length_b   1.000
_cell.length_c   1.000
_cell.angle_alpha   90.00
_cell.angle_beta   90.00
_cell.angle_gamma   90.00
#
_symmetry.space_group_name_H-M   'P 1'
#
loop_
_entity.id
_entity.type
_entity.pdbx_description
1 polymer ?
#
loop_
_entity_poly.entity_id
_entity_poly.type
_entity_poly.pdbx_seq_one_letter_code
_entity_poly.pdbx_strand_id
1 'polypeptide(L)'
;ETMDIIKFSDRLNSLRYQHAVVQCGQKLLHLIMITLIRGDINNITECVKEAVGSSTKYKNSFTKDEQRLLEKGHHKSWDISLLYKIIQKVCGLHPAGSHYWTQNTGGDDLEFFITTLKDIRNELVHKFDYVISENQVAHHLNELTELALKMTSALGERSQALGTQLYVIQNGKQLSDIDFETTETLKIVYKIIEDVKENINESQ
;
A
#
# COMPACT_ATOMS: atom_id res chain seq x y z
N GLU A 1 38.72 -3.63 10.55
CA GLU A 1 38.03 -3.15 9.34
C GLU A 1 37.63 -1.71 9.56
N THR A 2 38.10 -0.79 8.72
CA THR A 2 37.64 0.59 8.70
C THR A 2 36.25 0.60 8.09
N MET A 3 35.24 0.97 8.88
CA MET A 3 33.87 1.15 8.40
C MET A 3 33.89 2.37 7.46
N ASP A 4 33.87 2.14 6.16
CA ASP A 4 33.79 3.22 5.17
C ASP A 4 32.53 4.04 5.46
N ILE A 5 32.73 5.31 5.79
CA ILE A 5 31.64 6.23 6.08
C ILE A 5 30.95 6.54 4.75
N ILE A 6 29.79 5.92 4.53
CA ILE A 6 28.92 6.21 3.39
C ILE A 6 28.48 7.68 3.48
N LYS A 7 28.77 8.46 2.44
CA LYS A 7 28.38 9.87 2.42
C LYS A 7 26.89 10.00 2.14
N PHE A 8 26.28 11.07 2.63
CA PHE A 8 24.88 11.38 2.33
C PHE A 8 24.62 11.49 0.82
N SER A 9 25.57 12.07 0.06
CA SER A 9 25.50 12.16 -1.41
C SER A 9 25.29 10.80 -2.07
N ASP A 10 25.95 9.78 -1.54
CA ASP A 10 25.94 8.44 -2.11
C ASP A 10 24.59 7.76 -1.85
N ARG A 11 23.87 8.18 -0.80
CA ARG A 11 22.55 7.64 -0.42
C ARG A 11 21.37 8.41 -1.00
N LEU A 12 21.59 9.55 -1.67
CA LEU A 12 20.52 10.42 -2.15
C LEU A 12 19.52 9.65 -3.03
N ASN A 13 20.04 8.80 -3.92
CA ASN A 13 19.24 7.96 -4.80
C ASN A 13 18.44 6.89 -4.04
N SER A 14 19.06 6.23 -3.05
CA SER A 14 18.36 5.28 -2.17
C SER A 14 17.24 5.94 -1.40
N LEU A 15 17.47 7.15 -0.87
CA LEU A 15 16.47 7.92 -0.13
C LEU A 15 15.31 8.39 -1.03
N ARG A 16 15.61 8.81 -2.26
CA ARG A 16 14.60 9.14 -3.28
C ARG A 16 13.73 7.94 -3.62
N TYR A 17 14.35 6.79 -3.86
CA TYR A 17 13.62 5.55 -4.13
C TYR A 17 12.79 5.10 -2.91
N GLN A 18 13.35 5.17 -1.71
CA GLN A 18 12.62 4.89 -0.47
C GLN A 18 11.39 5.81 -0.31
N HIS A 19 11.55 7.10 -0.57
CA HIS A 19 10.43 8.05 -0.57
C HIS A 19 9.36 7.65 -1.59
N ALA A 20 9.75 7.28 -2.80
CA ALA A 20 8.82 6.80 -3.83
C ALA A 20 8.04 5.57 -3.40
N VAL A 21 8.71 4.56 -2.86
CA VAL A 21 8.07 3.34 -2.34
C VAL A 21 7.07 3.67 -1.23
N VAL A 22 7.43 4.58 -0.31
CA VAL A 22 6.54 5.00 0.78
C VAL A 22 5.30 5.70 0.23
N GLN A 23 5.46 6.71 -0.63
CA GLN A 23 4.33 7.46 -1.18
C GLN A 23 3.42 6.59 -2.03
N CYS A 24 4.00 5.84 -2.97
CA CYS A 24 3.28 4.94 -3.86
C CYS A 24 2.52 3.89 -3.03
N GLY A 25 3.23 3.24 -2.09
CA GLY A 25 2.64 2.21 -1.27
C GLY A 25 1.53 2.71 -0.36
N GLN A 26 1.68 3.89 0.26
CA GLN A 26 0.61 4.50 1.04
C GLN A 26 -0.65 4.74 0.19
N LYS A 27 -0.49 5.36 -0.98
CA LYS A 27 -1.62 5.66 -1.88
C LYS A 27 -2.30 4.38 -2.38
N LEU A 28 -1.53 3.37 -2.78
CA LEU A 28 -2.06 2.08 -3.26
C LEU A 28 -2.78 1.31 -2.16
N LEU A 29 -2.18 1.17 -0.98
CA LEU A 29 -2.83 0.46 0.12
C LEU A 29 -4.05 1.21 0.63
N HIS A 30 -4.03 2.55 0.63
CA HIS A 30 -5.22 3.34 0.93
C HIS A 30 -6.35 3.06 -0.07
N LEU A 31 -6.05 3.03 -1.38
CA LEU A 31 -7.00 2.66 -2.43
C LEU A 31 -7.58 1.26 -2.22
N ILE A 32 -6.73 0.26 -1.97
CA ILE A 32 -7.15 -1.12 -1.70
C ILE A 32 -8.09 -1.16 -0.49
N MET A 33 -7.71 -0.48 0.60
CA MET A 33 -8.50 -0.46 1.83
C MET A 33 -9.89 0.14 1.59
N ILE A 34 -10.00 1.31 0.96
CA ILE A 34 -11.31 1.94 0.70
C ILE A 34 -12.17 1.15 -0.29
N THR A 35 -11.54 0.33 -1.14
CA THR A 35 -12.23 -0.49 -2.13
C THR A 35 -12.81 -1.75 -1.51
N LEU A 36 -12.05 -2.41 -0.63
CA LEU A 36 -12.41 -3.72 -0.09
C LEU A 36 -13.03 -3.67 1.31
N ILE A 37 -13.07 -2.50 1.95
CA ILE A 37 -13.67 -2.37 3.27
C ILE A 37 -15.16 -2.70 3.22
N ARG A 38 -15.58 -3.61 4.09
CA ARG A 38 -16.99 -3.91 4.32
C ARG A 38 -17.46 -3.08 5.51
N GLY A 39 -17.98 -1.88 5.23
CA GLY A 39 -18.51 -0.97 6.26
C GLY A 39 -18.29 0.51 5.93
N ASP A 40 -18.60 1.38 6.89
CA ASP A 40 -18.43 2.82 6.74
C ASP A 40 -16.98 3.23 7.05
N ILE A 41 -16.27 3.71 6.03
CA ILE A 41 -14.90 4.21 6.17
C ILE A 41 -14.79 5.37 7.18
N ASN A 42 -15.85 6.15 7.38
CA ASN A 42 -15.89 7.23 8.37
C ASN A 42 -15.95 6.67 9.81
N ASN A 43 -16.34 5.41 9.96
CA ASN A 43 -16.33 4.68 11.23
C ASN A 43 -15.41 3.45 11.17
N ILE A 44 -14.24 3.62 10.55
CA ILE A 44 -13.19 2.59 10.41
C ILE A 44 -12.85 1.88 11.72
N THR A 45 -12.90 2.58 12.86
CA THR A 45 -12.65 1.97 14.17
C THR A 45 -13.66 0.88 14.50
N GLU A 46 -14.94 1.12 14.21
CA GLU A 46 -15.98 0.11 14.44
C GLU A 46 -15.87 -1.03 13.44
N CYS A 47 -15.62 -0.75 12.16
CA CYS A 47 -15.35 -1.79 11.16
C CYS A 47 -14.19 -2.71 11.57
N VAL A 48 -13.11 -2.14 12.11
CA VAL A 48 -11.97 -2.92 12.61
C VAL A 48 -12.37 -3.76 13.82
N LYS A 49 -13.13 -3.22 14.78
CA LYS A 49 -13.59 -3.96 15.96
C LYS A 49 -14.51 -5.12 15.60
N GLU A 50 -15.44 -4.90 14.67
CA GLU A 50 -16.33 -5.92 14.13
C GLU A 50 -15.52 -7.04 13.46
N ALA A 51 -14.57 -6.68 12.60
CA ALA A 51 -13.75 -7.63 11.87
C ALA A 51 -12.86 -8.49 12.79
N VAL A 52 -12.30 -7.91 13.87
CA VAL A 52 -11.52 -8.69 14.84
C VAL A 52 -12.38 -9.46 15.85
N GLY A 53 -13.67 -9.13 15.94
CA GLY A 53 -14.68 -9.87 16.71
C GLY A 53 -14.68 -9.65 18.23
N SER A 54 -13.80 -8.79 18.77
CA SER A 54 -13.91 -8.33 20.17
C SER A 54 -13.03 -7.12 20.49
N SER A 55 -13.43 -6.36 21.52
CA SER A 55 -12.63 -5.23 22.05
C SER A 55 -11.26 -5.65 22.58
N THR A 56 -11.14 -6.86 23.16
CA THR A 56 -9.86 -7.38 23.65
C THR A 56 -8.93 -7.71 22.48
N LYS A 57 -9.44 -8.36 21.43
CA LYS A 57 -8.65 -8.65 20.22
C LYS A 57 -8.23 -7.38 19.51
N TYR A 58 -9.07 -6.36 19.48
CA TYR A 58 -8.73 -5.03 18.98
C TYR A 58 -7.52 -4.45 19.74
N LYS A 59 -7.60 -4.35 21.07
CA LYS A 59 -6.52 -3.81 21.90
C LYS A 59 -5.21 -4.58 21.79
N ASN A 60 -5.27 -5.89 21.61
CA ASN A 60 -4.09 -6.75 21.46
C ASN A 60 -3.53 -6.70 20.03
N SER A 61 -4.37 -6.40 19.03
CA SER A 61 -3.94 -6.32 17.65
C SER A 61 -3.22 -5.02 17.38
N PHE A 62 -3.66 -3.89 17.94
CA PHE A 62 -3.14 -2.55 17.62
C PHE A 62 -2.39 -1.90 18.79
N THR A 63 -1.31 -1.17 18.51
CA THR A 63 -0.60 -0.37 19.52
C THR A 63 -1.49 0.80 19.97
N LYS A 64 -1.16 1.43 21.12
CA LYS A 64 -1.93 2.59 21.60
C LYS A 64 -1.95 3.75 20.60
N ASP A 65 -0.87 3.95 19.85
CA ASP A 65 -0.80 5.01 18.85
C ASP A 65 -1.59 4.66 17.58
N GLU A 66 -1.56 3.40 17.15
CA GLU A 66 -2.43 2.92 16.06
C GLU A 66 -3.91 3.06 16.43
N GLN A 67 -4.28 2.71 17.68
CA GLN A 67 -5.66 2.88 18.18
C GLN A 67 -6.10 4.36 18.10
N ARG A 68 -5.25 5.29 18.55
CA ARG A 68 -5.52 6.74 18.44
C ARG A 68 -5.64 7.21 17.00
N LEU A 69 -4.84 6.66 16.08
CA LEU A 69 -4.92 6.99 14.66
C LEU A 69 -6.22 6.51 14.03
N LEU A 70 -6.68 5.32 14.40
CA LEU A 70 -7.99 4.78 13.99
C LEU A 70 -9.14 5.64 14.51
N GLU A 71 -9.09 6.04 15.79
CA GLU A 71 -10.11 6.89 16.42
C GLU A 71 -10.21 8.28 15.78
N LYS A 72 -9.09 8.83 15.31
CA LYS A 72 -9.07 10.12 14.59
C LYS A 72 -9.65 10.03 13.17
N GLY A 73 -9.68 8.85 12.56
CA GLY A 73 -10.23 8.65 11.21
C GLY A 73 -9.43 9.28 10.06
N HIS A 74 -8.21 9.79 10.31
CA HIS A 74 -7.37 10.43 9.29
C HIS A 74 -6.64 9.41 8.39
N HIS A 75 -7.41 8.56 7.70
CA HIS A 75 -6.86 7.39 7.01
C HIS A 75 -5.88 7.68 5.87
N LYS A 76 -5.90 8.90 5.31
CA LYS A 76 -5.01 9.29 4.21
C LYS A 76 -3.56 9.47 4.64
N SER A 77 -3.30 9.67 5.94
CA SER A 77 -1.95 9.88 6.48
C SER A 77 -1.39 8.65 7.20
N TRP A 78 -2.07 7.51 7.11
CA TRP A 78 -1.59 6.29 7.75
C TRP A 78 -0.39 5.73 6.98
N ASP A 79 0.53 5.13 7.72
CA ASP A 79 1.69 4.49 7.12
C ASP A 79 1.33 3.13 6.50
N ILE A 80 2.26 2.60 5.71
CA ILE A 80 2.14 1.29 5.05
C ILE A 80 1.89 0.16 6.06
N SER A 81 2.50 0.21 7.24
CA SER A 81 2.38 -0.84 8.26
C SER A 81 0.95 -0.93 8.80
N LEU A 82 0.36 0.21 9.17
CA LEU A 82 -0.99 0.30 9.67
C LEU A 82 -2.01 -0.06 8.58
N LEU A 83 -1.84 0.47 7.36
CA LEU A 83 -2.71 0.14 6.22
C LEU A 83 -2.71 -1.37 5.92
N TYR A 84 -1.52 -1.98 5.81
CA TYR A 84 -1.37 -3.42 5.59
C TYR A 84 -2.12 -4.24 6.66
N LYS A 85 -1.96 -3.84 7.93
CA LYS A 85 -2.59 -4.50 9.07
C LYS A 85 -4.11 -4.39 9.05
N ILE A 86 -4.65 -3.22 8.71
CA ILE A 86 -6.09 -3.00 8.56
C ILE A 86 -6.64 -3.84 7.42
N ILE A 87 -5.97 -3.82 6.26
CA ILE A 87 -6.38 -4.59 5.08
C ILE A 87 -6.45 -6.09 5.41
N GLN A 88 -5.46 -6.64 6.12
CA GLN A 88 -5.49 -8.04 6.56
C GLN A 88 -6.64 -8.36 7.50
N LYS A 89 -6.94 -7.46 8.45
CA LYS A 89 -7.98 -7.71 9.46
C LYS A 89 -9.39 -7.48 8.91
N VAL A 90 -9.58 -6.48 8.06
CA VAL A 90 -10.90 -5.97 7.65
C VAL A 90 -11.28 -6.43 6.25
N CYS A 91 -10.34 -6.47 5.31
CA CYS A 91 -10.61 -6.84 3.92
C CYS A 91 -10.48 -8.37 3.69
N GLY A 92 -10.21 -9.13 4.74
CA GLY A 92 -10.08 -10.59 4.70
C GLY A 92 -8.89 -11.09 3.89
N LEU A 93 -7.81 -10.29 3.81
CA LEU A 93 -6.58 -10.72 3.16
C LEU A 93 -5.82 -11.72 4.04
N HIS A 94 -5.25 -12.74 3.42
CA HIS A 94 -4.51 -13.78 4.13
C HIS A 94 -3.22 -13.25 4.79
N PRO A 95 -2.96 -13.54 6.08
CA PRO A 95 -1.75 -13.08 6.75
C PRO A 95 -0.52 -13.85 6.26
N ALA A 96 0.64 -13.19 6.29
CA ALA A 96 1.94 -13.82 6.02
C ALA A 96 2.13 -15.00 7.00
N GLY A 97 2.28 -16.21 6.47
CA GLY A 97 2.37 -17.45 7.25
C GLY A 97 1.07 -18.25 7.41
N SER A 98 -0.05 -17.80 6.83
CA SER A 98 -1.25 -18.65 6.74
C SER A 98 -1.06 -19.82 5.78
N HIS A 99 -1.83 -20.90 5.96
CA HIS A 99 -1.80 -22.08 5.10
C HIS A 99 -2.15 -21.78 3.63
N TYR A 100 -2.81 -20.65 3.37
CA TYR A 100 -3.05 -20.12 2.04
C TYR A 100 -1.77 -20.07 1.19
N TRP A 101 -0.68 -19.57 1.77
CA TRP A 101 0.61 -19.41 1.07
C TRP A 101 1.31 -20.73 0.74
N THR A 102 0.98 -21.79 1.47
CA THR A 102 1.51 -23.13 1.19
C THR A 102 0.70 -23.89 0.15
N GLN A 103 -0.56 -23.48 -0.09
CA GLN A 103 -1.47 -24.13 -1.04
C GLN A 103 -1.58 -23.40 -2.37
N ASN A 104 -1.49 -22.07 -2.36
CA ASN A 104 -1.48 -21.23 -3.55
C ASN A 104 -0.06 -20.78 -3.86
N THR A 105 0.62 -21.53 -4.72
CA THR A 105 1.97 -21.21 -5.22
C THR A 105 1.97 -20.27 -6.42
N GLY A 106 0.79 -19.77 -6.82
CA GLY A 106 0.61 -18.97 -8.05
C GLY A 106 1.26 -17.60 -8.01
N GLY A 107 1.51 -17.03 -6.83
CA GLY A 107 2.33 -15.82 -6.67
C GLY A 107 1.84 -14.56 -7.39
N ASP A 108 0.60 -14.54 -7.88
CA ASP A 108 0.06 -13.43 -8.70
C ASP A 108 -1.31 -12.94 -8.18
N ASP A 109 -1.55 -13.04 -6.86
CA ASP A 109 -2.74 -12.50 -6.21
C ASP A 109 -2.47 -11.16 -5.49
N LEU A 110 -3.56 -10.48 -5.10
CA LEU A 110 -3.48 -9.17 -4.45
C LEU A 110 -2.65 -9.21 -3.16
N GLU A 111 -2.83 -10.26 -2.35
CA GLU A 111 -2.07 -10.48 -1.13
C GLU A 111 -0.56 -10.57 -1.38
N PHE A 112 -0.16 -11.25 -2.46
CA PHE A 112 1.23 -11.43 -2.82
C PHE A 112 1.85 -10.09 -3.15
N PHE A 113 1.22 -9.31 -4.03
CA PHE A 113 1.75 -8.00 -4.42
C PHE A 113 1.82 -7.01 -3.27
N ILE A 114 0.81 -7.00 -2.37
CA ILE A 114 0.82 -6.17 -1.15
C ILE A 114 1.98 -6.57 -0.22
N THR A 115 2.26 -7.87 -0.11
CA THR A 115 3.37 -8.38 0.70
C THR A 115 4.71 -8.00 0.09
N THR A 116 4.88 -8.15 -1.22
CA THR A 116 6.07 -7.71 -1.97
C THR A 116 6.36 -6.23 -1.76
N LEU A 117 5.35 -5.35 -1.86
CA LEU A 117 5.51 -3.91 -1.61
C LEU A 117 6.00 -3.62 -0.17
N LYS A 118 5.43 -4.32 0.82
CA LYS A 118 5.81 -4.18 2.22
C LYS A 118 7.26 -4.64 2.44
N ASP A 119 7.67 -5.72 1.80
CA ASP A 119 9.02 -6.26 1.93
C ASP A 119 10.06 -5.34 1.29
N ILE A 120 9.79 -4.82 0.08
CA ILE A 120 10.62 -3.77 -0.55
C ILE A 120 10.79 -2.58 0.42
N ARG A 121 9.69 -2.09 1.01
CA ARG A 121 9.75 -0.99 1.99
C ARG A 121 10.63 -1.35 3.18
N ASN A 122 10.43 -2.53 3.77
CA ASN A 122 11.19 -2.96 4.95
C ASN A 122 12.69 -3.08 4.63
N GLU A 123 13.05 -3.64 3.48
CA GLU A 123 14.44 -3.75 3.06
C GLU A 123 15.10 -2.37 2.95
N LEU A 124 14.44 -1.40 2.33
CA LEU A 124 14.97 -0.04 2.19
C LEU A 124 15.12 0.68 3.54
N VAL A 125 14.25 0.40 4.50
CA VAL A 125 14.33 1.01 5.85
C VAL A 125 15.47 0.37 6.67
N HIS A 126 15.70 -0.93 6.53
CA HIS A 126 16.63 -1.66 7.39
C HIS A 126 18.04 -1.81 6.81
N LYS A 127 18.23 -1.75 5.49
CA LYS A 127 19.54 -1.79 4.83
C LYS A 127 20.11 -0.38 4.67
N PHE A 128 20.64 0.18 5.76
CA PHE A 128 21.19 1.54 5.77
C PHE A 128 22.37 1.72 4.78
N ASP A 129 23.12 0.64 4.58
CA ASP A 129 24.25 0.50 3.66
C ASP A 129 23.85 0.31 2.19
N TYR A 130 22.55 0.19 1.89
CA TYR A 130 22.07 0.05 0.52
C TYR A 130 22.20 1.37 -0.25
N VAL A 131 23.17 1.41 -1.16
CA VAL A 131 23.44 2.53 -2.06
C VAL A 131 23.00 2.16 -3.48
N ILE A 132 22.04 2.91 -4.02
CA ILE A 132 21.50 2.72 -5.37
C ILE A 132 22.20 3.69 -6.33
N SER A 133 22.77 3.17 -7.41
CA SER A 133 23.30 4.01 -8.49
C SER A 133 22.17 4.67 -9.29
N GLU A 134 22.45 5.77 -9.98
CA GLU A 134 21.44 6.49 -10.78
C GLU A 134 20.76 5.59 -11.83
N ASN A 135 21.53 4.72 -12.50
CA ASN A 135 21.00 3.76 -13.47
C ASN A 135 20.05 2.74 -12.82
N GLN A 136 20.29 2.36 -11.56
CA GLN A 136 19.43 1.44 -10.83
C GLN A 136 18.14 2.11 -10.34
N VAL A 137 18.13 3.42 -10.10
CA VAL A 137 16.91 4.15 -9.71
C VAL A 137 15.83 3.98 -10.76
N ALA A 138 16.15 4.20 -12.05
CA ALA A 138 15.19 4.06 -13.13
C ALA A 138 14.62 2.64 -13.23
N HIS A 139 15.48 1.63 -13.07
CA HIS A 139 15.06 0.23 -13.06
C HIS A 139 14.10 -0.07 -11.90
N HIS A 140 14.47 0.31 -10.68
CA HIS A 140 13.63 0.09 -9.49
C HIS A 140 12.31 0.85 -9.52
N LEU A 141 12.27 2.03 -10.14
CA LEU A 141 11.02 2.76 -10.38
C LEU A 141 10.13 2.06 -11.41
N ASN A 142 10.72 1.41 -12.41
CA ASN A 142 9.96 0.58 -13.34
C ASN A 142 9.38 -0.66 -12.64
N GLU A 143 10.16 -1.34 -11.79
CA GLU A 143 9.66 -2.46 -10.97
C GLU A 143 8.50 -2.04 -10.06
N LEU A 144 8.62 -0.86 -9.41
CA LEU A 144 7.54 -0.31 -8.59
C LEU A 144 6.30 0.03 -9.42
N THR A 145 6.48 0.51 -10.66
CA THR A 145 5.40 0.78 -11.62
C THR A 145 4.67 -0.50 -11.98
N GLU A 146 5.42 -1.55 -12.34
CA GLU A 146 4.86 -2.86 -12.69
C GLU A 146 4.11 -3.50 -11.51
N LEU A 147 4.68 -3.42 -10.30
CA LEU A 147 4.02 -3.90 -9.09
C LEU A 147 2.71 -3.16 -8.83
N ALA A 148 2.70 -1.82 -8.97
CA ALA A 148 1.50 -1.01 -8.80
C ALA A 148 0.39 -1.42 -9.80
N LEU A 149 0.74 -1.62 -11.07
CA LEU A 149 -0.20 -2.07 -12.09
C LEU A 149 -0.79 -3.45 -11.74
N LYS A 150 0.05 -4.40 -11.36
CA LYS A 150 -0.38 -5.75 -10.93
C LYS A 150 -1.31 -5.70 -9.73
N MET A 151 -0.97 -4.91 -8.71
CA MET A 151 -1.83 -4.70 -7.53
C MET A 151 -3.21 -4.18 -7.92
N THR A 152 -3.28 -3.25 -8.87
CA THR A 152 -4.56 -2.65 -9.28
C THR A 152 -5.39 -3.57 -10.16
N SER A 153 -4.77 -4.37 -11.02
CA SER A 153 -5.46 -5.41 -11.77
C SER A 153 -6.09 -6.44 -10.83
N ALA A 154 -5.28 -6.95 -9.88
CA ALA A 154 -5.75 -7.92 -8.89
C ALA A 154 -6.83 -7.35 -7.96
N LEU A 155 -6.73 -6.06 -7.60
CA LEU A 155 -7.79 -5.36 -6.87
C LEU A 155 -9.11 -5.35 -7.66
N GLY A 156 -9.03 -5.14 -8.98
CA GLY A 156 -10.19 -5.14 -9.86
C GLY A 156 -10.92 -6.46 -9.94
N GLU A 157 -10.17 -7.52 -10.20
CA GLU A 157 -10.69 -8.88 -10.20
C GLU A 157 -11.36 -9.23 -8.87
N ARG A 158 -10.74 -8.84 -7.75
CA ARG A 158 -11.30 -9.07 -6.41
C ARG A 158 -12.55 -8.24 -6.14
N SER A 159 -12.58 -6.97 -6.54
CA SER A 159 -13.74 -6.09 -6.37
C SER A 159 -14.95 -6.62 -7.15
N GLN A 160 -14.72 -7.07 -8.39
CA GLN A 160 -15.76 -7.69 -9.23
C GLN A 160 -16.30 -8.98 -8.58
N ALA A 161 -15.41 -9.87 -8.11
CA ALA A 161 -15.81 -11.11 -7.45
C ALA A 161 -16.62 -10.88 -6.17
N LEU A 162 -16.36 -9.79 -5.46
CA LEU A 162 -17.07 -9.41 -4.24
C LEU A 162 -18.34 -8.57 -4.51
N GLY A 163 -18.65 -8.25 -5.76
CA GLY A 163 -19.74 -7.35 -6.12
C GLY A 163 -19.60 -5.95 -5.51
N THR A 164 -18.38 -5.54 -5.20
CA THR A 164 -18.10 -4.25 -4.56
C THR A 164 -17.95 -3.19 -5.65
N GLN A 165 -18.79 -2.15 -5.60
CA GLN A 165 -18.67 -1.01 -6.50
C GLN A 165 -17.66 -0.01 -5.94
N LEU A 166 -16.66 0.34 -6.75
CA LEU A 166 -15.74 1.42 -6.44
C LEU A 166 -16.48 2.75 -6.62
N TYR A 167 -16.55 3.56 -5.57
CA TYR A 167 -17.07 4.93 -5.64
C TYR A 167 -15.90 5.92 -5.57
N VAL A 168 -15.53 6.52 -6.69
CA VAL A 168 -14.67 7.72 -6.64
C VAL A 168 -15.55 8.91 -6.28
N ILE A 169 -15.28 9.51 -5.13
CA ILE A 169 -15.85 10.79 -4.75
C ILE A 169 -14.98 11.88 -5.39
N GLN A 170 -15.41 12.39 -6.54
CA GLN A 170 -14.84 13.60 -7.13
C GLN A 170 -15.82 14.75 -6.88
N ASN A 171 -15.37 15.81 -6.20
CA ASN A 171 -16.19 17.01 -5.90
C ASN A 171 -17.54 16.72 -5.21
N GLY A 172 -17.58 15.76 -4.28
CA GLY A 172 -18.80 15.44 -3.54
C GLY A 172 -19.89 14.71 -4.34
N LYS A 173 -19.60 14.27 -5.57
CA LYS A 173 -20.46 13.37 -6.34
C LYS A 173 -19.91 11.95 -6.28
N GLN A 174 -20.76 11.03 -5.86
CA GLN A 174 -20.54 9.59 -5.96
C GLN A 174 -20.68 9.19 -7.42
N LEU A 175 -19.56 8.84 -8.08
CA LEU A 175 -19.61 8.23 -9.40
C LEU A 175 -19.98 6.76 -9.21
N SER A 176 -21.16 6.36 -9.68
CA SER A 176 -21.57 4.96 -9.77
C SER A 176 -20.90 4.31 -10.98
N ASP A 177 -20.46 3.07 -10.79
CA ASP A 177 -19.90 2.17 -11.81
C ASP A 177 -18.50 2.54 -12.31
N ILE A 178 -17.48 2.28 -11.48
CA ILE A 178 -16.10 2.14 -11.97
C ILE A 178 -15.92 0.71 -12.47
N ASP A 179 -15.98 0.58 -13.78
CA ASP A 179 -15.54 -0.62 -14.46
C ASP A 179 -14.01 -0.71 -14.33
N PHE A 180 -13.47 -1.83 -13.85
CA PHE A 180 -12.03 -2.00 -13.67
C PHE A 180 -11.27 -2.13 -14.99
N GLU A 181 -11.97 -2.28 -16.12
CA GLU A 181 -11.41 -2.10 -17.46
C GLU A 181 -11.25 -0.61 -17.84
N THR A 182 -11.89 0.32 -17.14
CA THR A 182 -11.91 1.73 -17.55
C THR A 182 -10.65 2.49 -17.14
N THR A 183 -10.28 3.38 -18.04
CA THR A 183 -9.13 4.30 -18.03
C THR A 183 -8.96 5.09 -16.73
N GLU A 184 -9.91 5.11 -15.80
CA GLU A 184 -9.95 6.00 -14.63
C GLU A 184 -9.17 5.47 -13.41
N THR A 185 -9.27 4.18 -13.08
CA THR A 185 -8.39 3.54 -12.07
C THR A 185 -6.96 3.53 -12.56
N LEU A 186 -6.75 3.21 -13.84
CA LEU A 186 -5.44 3.32 -14.49
C LEU A 186 -4.92 4.77 -14.46
N LYS A 187 -5.75 5.79 -14.71
CA LYS A 187 -5.35 7.20 -14.55
C LYS A 187 -4.94 7.53 -13.12
N ILE A 188 -5.61 7.00 -12.09
CA ILE A 188 -5.21 7.20 -10.69
C ILE A 188 -3.84 6.55 -10.44
N VAL A 189 -3.61 5.35 -10.96
CA VAL A 189 -2.32 4.64 -10.82
C VAL A 189 -1.21 5.36 -11.58
N TYR A 190 -1.44 5.73 -12.83
CA TYR A 190 -0.51 6.52 -13.61
C TYR A 190 -0.22 7.86 -12.94
N LYS A 191 -1.23 8.53 -12.37
CA LYS A 191 -1.03 9.74 -11.59
C LYS A 191 -0.24 9.50 -10.30
N ILE A 192 -0.50 8.41 -9.57
CA ILE A 192 0.31 8.03 -8.39
C ILE A 192 1.77 7.84 -8.80
N ILE A 193 2.01 7.21 -9.94
CA ILE A 193 3.36 6.90 -10.46
C ILE A 193 4.03 8.15 -11.04
N GLU A 194 3.30 9.00 -11.76
CA GLU A 194 3.77 10.29 -12.28
C GLU A 194 4.11 11.23 -11.14
N ASP A 195 3.21 11.42 -10.15
CA ASP A 195 3.49 12.19 -8.94
C ASP A 195 4.78 11.70 -8.27
N VAL A 196 4.99 10.38 -8.21
CA VAL A 196 6.18 9.78 -7.58
C VAL A 196 7.44 10.02 -8.41
N LYS A 197 7.36 9.94 -9.75
CA LYS A 197 8.48 10.19 -10.67
C LYS A 197 8.86 11.68 -10.70
N GLU A 198 7.88 12.58 -10.70
CA GLU A 198 8.09 14.03 -10.66
C GLU A 198 8.79 14.44 -9.36
N ASN A 199 8.33 13.95 -8.21
CA ASN A 199 8.96 14.23 -6.91
C ASN A 199 10.42 13.73 -6.80
N ILE A 200 10.81 12.71 -7.57
CA ILE A 200 12.20 12.25 -7.63
C ILE A 200 13.06 13.18 -8.50
N ASN A 201 12.49 13.72 -9.58
CA ASN A 201 13.20 14.51 -10.59
C ASN A 201 13.28 16.02 -10.24
N GLU A 202 12.30 16.57 -9.52
CA GLU A 202 12.27 18.00 -9.12
C GLU A 202 13.31 18.39 -8.06
N SER A 203 14.08 17.41 -7.54
CA SER A 203 15.16 17.66 -6.58
C SER A 203 16.53 17.92 -7.24
N GLN A 204 16.56 18.32 -8.52
CA GLN A 204 17.75 18.73 -9.29
C GLN A 204 17.91 20.25 -9.29
#